data_AF-A0A952EFA1-F1
#
_entry.id   AF-A0A952EFA1-F1
#
_cell.length_a   1.000
_cell.length_b   1.000
_cell.length_c   1.000
_cell.angle_alpha   90.00
_cell.angle_beta   90.00
_cell.angle_gamma   90.00
#
_symmetry.space_group_name_H-M   'P 1'
#
loop_
_entity.id
_entity.type
_entity.pdbx_description
1 polymer ?
#
loop_
_entity_poly.entity_id
_entity_poly.type
_entity_poly.pdbx_seq_one_letter_code
_entity_poly.pdbx_strand_id
1 'polypeptide(L)'
;MSELVREIVDVNAFIGGGEEHPLLTVEAEGLTPTAGWANVRLDPHVYISPPEDGVQDFDLVGDRPAGSDAGRDRGALTQVEAAWEGPLAEWLIAVRVHAIDNMIEDEIFEPWDEDDAESEAA
;
A
#
# COMPACT_ATOMS: atom_id res chain seq x y z
N MET A 1 14.66 -2.09 13.97
CA MET A 1 15.05 -2.56 12.61
C MET A 1 13.73 -2.94 12.01
N SER A 2 13.35 -2.24 10.96
CA SER A 2 12.04 -2.47 10.34
C SER A 2 12.10 -3.72 9.48
N GLU A 3 11.02 -4.48 9.49
CA GLU A 3 10.81 -5.68 8.68
C GLU A 3 9.38 -5.68 8.15
N LEU A 4 9.12 -6.47 7.10
CA LEU A 4 7.79 -6.63 6.54
C LEU A 4 6.82 -7.17 7.59
N VAL A 5 5.57 -6.69 7.56
CA VAL A 5 4.49 -7.32 8.33
C VAL A 5 4.17 -8.69 7.75
N ARG A 6 3.41 -9.50 8.48
CA ARG A 6 3.16 -10.90 8.09
C ARG A 6 2.30 -10.97 6.83
N GLU A 7 1.14 -10.35 6.84
CA GLU A 7 0.20 -10.37 5.73
C GLU A 7 -0.60 -9.07 5.68
N ILE A 8 -1.07 -8.73 4.49
CA ILE A 8 -1.99 -7.63 4.23
C ILE A 8 -3.40 -8.17 4.24
N VAL A 9 -4.30 -7.46 4.91
CA VAL A 9 -5.73 -7.75 4.97
C VAL A 9 -6.47 -6.96 3.91
N ASP A 10 -6.16 -5.67 3.79
CA ASP A 10 -6.83 -4.76 2.87
C ASP A 10 -5.90 -3.63 2.42
N VAL A 11 -6.14 -3.12 1.21
CA VAL A 11 -5.46 -1.95 0.63
C VAL A 11 -6.51 -1.08 -0.01
N ASN A 12 -6.45 0.22 0.26
CA ASN A 12 -7.28 1.22 -0.35
C ASN A 12 -6.40 2.36 -0.89
N ALA A 13 -6.43 2.56 -2.20
CA ALA A 13 -5.68 3.60 -2.88
C ALA A 13 -6.61 4.54 -3.62
N PHE A 14 -6.42 5.84 -3.40
CA PHE A 14 -7.28 6.85 -4.02
C PHE A 14 -6.53 8.17 -4.24
N ILE A 15 -7.06 8.96 -5.18
CA ILE A 15 -6.60 10.32 -5.41
C ILE A 15 -7.29 11.23 -4.40
N GLY A 16 -6.49 11.77 -3.49
CA GLY A 16 -6.87 12.81 -2.55
C GLY A 16 -6.29 14.17 -2.94
N GLY A 17 -6.24 15.08 -1.97
CA GLY A 17 -5.73 16.43 -2.17
C GLY A 17 -6.76 17.40 -2.77
N GLY A 18 -6.28 18.48 -3.35
CA GLY A 18 -7.11 19.50 -4.01
C GLY A 18 -7.01 19.41 -5.53
N GLU A 19 -7.98 19.99 -6.24
CA GLU A 19 -8.04 19.96 -7.71
C GLU A 19 -6.76 20.47 -8.39
N GLU A 20 -6.06 21.44 -7.78
CA GLU A 20 -4.80 21.99 -8.30
C GLU A 20 -3.55 21.19 -7.90
N HIS A 21 -3.66 20.36 -6.87
CA HIS A 21 -2.56 19.59 -6.27
C HIS A 21 -3.08 18.22 -5.82
N PRO A 22 -3.35 17.29 -6.76
CA PRO A 22 -3.78 15.95 -6.45
C PRO A 22 -2.65 15.17 -5.76
N LEU A 23 -3.02 14.35 -4.78
CA LEU A 23 -2.09 13.52 -4.01
C LEU A 23 -2.55 12.07 -4.08
N LEU A 24 -1.58 11.16 -4.20
CA LEU A 24 -1.81 9.75 -3.98
C LEU A 24 -1.96 9.51 -2.47
N THR A 25 -3.08 8.95 -2.04
CA THR A 25 -3.26 8.41 -0.69
C THR A 25 -3.38 6.89 -0.76
N VAL A 26 -2.60 6.20 0.07
CA VAL A 26 -2.63 4.75 0.21
C VAL A 26 -2.83 4.41 1.67
N GLU A 27 -3.84 3.61 1.95
CA GLU A 27 -4.14 3.06 3.27
C GLU A 27 -4.02 1.54 3.20
N ALA A 28 -3.39 0.92 4.19
CA ALA A 28 -3.24 -0.52 4.25
C ALA A 28 -3.50 -1.02 5.66
N GLU A 29 -4.30 -2.09 5.74
CA GLU A 29 -4.49 -2.87 6.95
C GLU A 29 -3.72 -4.18 6.82
N GLY A 30 -3.06 -4.60 7.90
CA GLY A 30 -2.27 -5.83 7.91
C GLY A 30 -2.28 -6.53 9.25
N LEU A 31 -1.70 -7.71 9.27
CA LEU A 31 -1.50 -8.51 10.47
C LEU A 31 -0.02 -8.68 10.76
N THR A 32 0.33 -8.51 12.03
CA THR A 32 1.66 -8.81 12.55
C THR A 32 1.64 -10.13 13.32
N PRO A 33 2.75 -10.87 13.36
CA PRO A 33 2.81 -12.19 13.98
C PRO A 33 2.68 -12.15 15.52
N THR A 34 2.78 -10.96 16.12
CA THR A 34 2.72 -10.72 17.58
C THR A 34 2.23 -9.30 17.85
N ALA A 35 1.66 -9.05 19.02
CA ALA A 35 1.42 -7.69 19.48
C ALA A 35 2.72 -6.89 19.70
N GLY A 36 2.60 -5.56 19.80
CA GLY A 36 3.69 -4.65 20.20
C GLY A 36 4.64 -4.22 19.08
N TRP A 37 4.27 -4.45 17.82
CA TRP A 37 4.96 -3.82 16.70
C TRP A 37 4.75 -2.31 16.73
N ALA A 38 5.80 -1.56 16.38
CA ALA A 38 5.81 -0.12 16.41
C ALA A 38 6.26 0.45 15.06
N ASN A 39 6.05 1.74 14.83
CA ASN A 39 6.48 2.43 13.61
C ASN A 39 6.02 1.74 12.32
N VAL A 40 4.80 1.18 12.35
CA VAL A 40 4.18 0.56 11.18
C VAL A 40 3.88 1.66 10.16
N ARG A 41 4.28 1.43 8.90
CA ARG A 41 4.16 2.39 7.81
C ARG A 41 4.27 1.69 6.46
N LEU A 42 3.86 2.40 5.41
CA LEU A 42 4.14 2.03 4.03
C LEU A 42 5.43 2.71 3.57
N ASP A 43 6.40 1.92 3.13
CA ASP A 43 7.64 2.43 2.52
C ASP A 43 7.51 2.34 0.98
N PRO A 44 7.44 3.45 0.24
CA PRO A 44 7.33 3.44 -1.22
C PRO A 44 8.65 2.99 -1.87
N HIS A 45 8.54 2.16 -2.90
CA HIS A 45 9.68 1.83 -3.76
C HIS A 45 10.04 3.02 -4.64
N VAL A 46 11.32 3.38 -4.69
CA VAL A 46 11.79 4.53 -5.48
C VAL A 46 12.38 4.04 -6.80
N TYR A 47 11.80 4.50 -7.89
CA TYR A 47 12.19 4.13 -9.24
C TYR A 47 13.06 5.21 -9.91
N ILE A 48 14.10 4.78 -10.62
CA ILE A 48 14.90 5.67 -11.48
C ILE A 48 14.16 5.97 -12.79
N SER A 49 13.38 5.00 -13.28
CA SER A 49 12.54 5.12 -14.48
C SER A 49 11.17 4.55 -14.16
N PRO A 50 10.08 5.15 -14.69
CA PRO A 50 8.73 4.65 -14.45
C PRO A 50 8.62 3.15 -14.77
N PRO A 51 7.91 2.38 -13.94
CA PRO A 51 7.69 0.96 -14.20
C PRO A 51 6.77 0.76 -15.40
N GLU A 52 7.01 -0.30 -16.18
CA GLU A 52 6.27 -0.57 -17.43
C GLU A 52 4.81 -0.99 -17.19
N ASP A 53 4.51 -1.53 -15.99
CA ASP A 53 3.16 -1.90 -15.57
C ASP A 53 2.37 -0.72 -14.98
N GLY A 54 3.00 0.44 -14.78
CA GLY A 54 2.36 1.62 -14.18
C GLY A 54 2.01 1.47 -12.70
N VAL A 55 2.54 0.44 -12.02
CA VAL A 55 2.22 0.12 -10.62
C VAL A 55 3.27 0.70 -9.68
N GLN A 56 2.84 1.45 -8.66
CA GLN A 56 3.73 1.87 -7.58
C GLN A 56 3.74 0.82 -6.47
N ASP A 57 4.91 0.23 -6.22
CA ASP A 57 5.09 -0.74 -5.15
C ASP A 57 5.34 -0.06 -3.80
N PHE A 58 4.80 -0.66 -2.75
CA PHE A 58 5.00 -0.29 -1.35
C PHE A 58 5.31 -1.53 -0.52
N ASP A 59 6.14 -1.37 0.49
CA ASP A 59 6.33 -2.40 1.53
C ASP A 59 5.58 -1.98 2.79
N LEU A 60 4.69 -2.83 3.31
CA LEU A 60 4.10 -2.64 4.63
C LEU A 60 5.08 -3.16 5.69
N VAL A 61 5.73 -2.23 6.38
CA VAL A 61 6.82 -2.54 7.32
C VAL A 61 6.54 -2.03 8.72
N GLY A 62 7.18 -2.63 9.71
CA GLY A 62 7.18 -2.14 11.09
C GLY A 62 8.39 -2.64 11.88
N ASP A 63 8.61 -2.03 13.04
CA ASP A 63 9.62 -2.47 13.99
C ASP A 63 9.05 -3.56 14.90
N ARG A 64 9.59 -4.78 14.78
CA ARG A 64 9.26 -5.88 15.68
C ARG A 64 9.68 -5.54 17.12
N PRO A 65 8.84 -5.86 18.12
CA PRO A 65 9.21 -5.71 19.53
C PRO A 65 10.47 -6.53 19.87
N ALA A 66 11.38 -5.94 20.65
CA ALA A 66 12.62 -6.59 21.11
C ALA A 66 12.53 -6.99 22.59
N GLY A 67 13.34 -7.98 23.00
CA GLY A 67 13.47 -8.42 24.40
C GLY A 67 12.73 -9.72 24.72
N SER A 68 12.72 -10.11 26.01
CA SER A 68 12.17 -11.40 26.48
C SER A 68 10.66 -11.57 26.24
N ASP A 69 9.95 -10.50 25.87
CA ASP A 69 8.54 -10.47 25.52
C ASP A 69 8.28 -10.60 24.00
N ALA A 70 9.34 -10.49 23.17
CA ALA A 70 9.26 -10.70 21.73
C ALA A 70 8.82 -12.14 21.43
N GLY A 71 7.60 -12.32 20.93
CA GLY A 71 7.10 -13.65 20.60
C GLY A 71 6.53 -14.44 21.77
N ARG A 72 6.19 -13.81 22.91
CA ARG A 72 5.39 -14.48 23.96
C ARG A 72 3.95 -14.75 23.53
N ASP A 73 3.45 -14.01 22.56
CA ASP A 73 2.12 -14.18 21.98
C ASP A 73 2.19 -14.59 20.51
N ARG A 74 2.99 -15.61 20.21
CA ARG A 74 3.27 -16.09 18.84
C ARG A 74 2.08 -16.80 18.16
N GLY A 75 0.88 -16.67 18.73
CA GLY A 75 -0.34 -17.33 18.28
C GLY A 75 -1.53 -16.39 18.04
N ALA A 76 -1.45 -15.12 18.47
CA ALA A 76 -2.48 -14.12 18.21
C ALA A 76 -1.97 -13.09 17.21
N LEU A 77 -2.48 -13.17 15.98
CA LEU A 77 -2.24 -12.13 14.98
C LEU A 77 -2.78 -10.80 15.50
N THR A 78 -2.01 -9.74 15.31
CA THR A 78 -2.40 -8.39 15.75
C THR A 78 -2.56 -7.50 14.54
N GLN A 79 -3.73 -6.87 14.43
CA GLN A 79 -4.03 -5.91 13.37
C GLN A 79 -3.18 -4.64 13.53
N VAL A 80 -2.71 -4.15 12.40
CA VAL A 80 -1.97 -2.90 12.27
C VAL A 80 -2.46 -2.16 11.04
N GLU A 81 -2.32 -0.85 11.06
CA GLU A 81 -2.76 0.04 9.99
C GLU A 81 -1.63 1.02 9.69
N ALA A 82 -1.51 1.37 8.41
CA ALA A 82 -0.60 2.41 7.95
C ALA A 82 -1.23 3.18 6.79
N ALA A 83 -0.88 4.45 6.72
CA ALA A 83 -1.21 5.31 5.59
C ALA A 83 0.03 5.99 5.06
N TRP A 84 0.02 6.30 3.77
CA TRP A 84 1.03 7.09 3.08
C TRP A 84 0.35 8.08 2.14
N GLU A 85 0.91 9.28 2.08
CA GLU A 85 0.45 10.34 1.18
C GLU A 85 1.67 10.93 0.46
N GLY A 86 1.51 11.20 -0.83
CA GLY A 86 2.55 11.86 -1.61
C GLY A 86 2.09 12.32 -2.99
N PRO A 87 3.01 12.88 -3.78
CA PRO A 87 2.70 13.39 -5.11
C PRO A 87 2.14 12.30 -6.02
N LEU A 88 1.06 12.59 -6.74
CA LEU A 88 0.53 11.71 -7.77
C LEU A 88 1.45 11.74 -9.00
N ALA A 89 1.97 10.59 -9.39
CA ALA A 89 2.79 10.47 -10.60
C ALA A 89 1.91 10.24 -11.83
N GLU A 90 2.25 10.87 -12.97
CA GLU A 90 1.46 10.80 -14.20
C GLU A 90 1.39 9.39 -14.82
N TRP A 91 2.33 8.51 -14.47
CA TRP A 91 2.39 7.12 -14.97
C TRP A 91 1.62 6.13 -14.09
N LEU A 92 1.14 6.57 -12.93
CA LEU A 92 0.53 5.72 -11.92
C LEU A 92 -0.88 5.28 -12.36
N ILE A 93 -1.11 3.97 -12.43
CA ILE A 93 -2.44 3.41 -12.66
C ILE A 93 -2.96 2.60 -11.47
N ALA A 94 -2.05 2.09 -10.63
CA ALA A 94 -2.38 1.26 -9.48
C ALA A 94 -1.26 1.29 -8.44
N VAL A 95 -1.54 0.77 -7.24
CA VAL A 95 -0.52 0.49 -6.22
C VAL A 95 -0.49 -0.98 -5.88
N ARG A 96 0.67 -1.46 -5.45
CA ARG A 96 0.85 -2.84 -4.98
C ARG A 96 1.60 -2.84 -3.65
N VAL A 97 0.96 -3.34 -2.61
CA VAL A 97 1.54 -3.43 -1.27
C VAL A 97 2.07 -4.85 -1.05
N HIS A 98 3.28 -4.97 -0.53
CA HIS A 98 3.94 -6.24 -0.21
C HIS A 98 4.03 -6.47 1.30
N ALA A 99 3.79 -7.72 1.69
CA ALA A 99 4.07 -8.28 3.00
C ALA A 99 4.81 -9.62 2.86
N ILE A 100 5.08 -10.31 3.97
CA ILE A 100 5.82 -11.59 3.93
C ILE A 100 5.04 -12.67 3.19
N ASP A 101 3.76 -12.84 3.52
CA ASP A 101 2.95 -13.98 3.07
C ASP A 101 2.13 -13.66 1.81
N ASN A 102 1.91 -12.39 1.48
CA ASN A 102 1.14 -11.96 0.31
C ASN A 102 1.55 -10.58 -0.23
N MET A 103 0.93 -10.23 -1.36
CA MET A 103 0.84 -8.88 -1.90
C MET A 103 -0.59 -8.61 -2.35
N ILE A 104 -1.04 -7.36 -2.22
CA ILE A 104 -2.35 -6.90 -2.70
C ILE A 104 -2.14 -5.69 -3.61
N GLU A 105 -2.84 -5.69 -4.73
CA GLU A 105 -2.84 -4.61 -5.72
C GLU A 105 -4.21 -3.94 -5.71
N ASP A 106 -4.23 -2.61 -5.81
CA ASP A 106 -5.44 -1.80 -5.88
C ASP A 106 -5.29 -0.73 -6.97
N GLU A 107 -6.28 -0.68 -7.87
CA GLU A 107 -6.27 0.18 -9.05
C GLU A 107 -6.77 1.57 -8.68
N ILE A 108 -6.06 2.60 -9.13
CA ILE A 108 -6.43 3.99 -8.87
C ILE A 108 -7.26 4.46 -10.06
N PHE A 109 -8.54 4.11 -10.06
CA PHE A 109 -9.45 4.64 -11.06
C PHE A 109 -10.02 5.97 -10.62
N GLU A 110 -9.94 6.96 -11.51
CA GLU A 110 -11.01 7.94 -11.57
C GLU A 110 -12.21 7.28 -12.27
N PRO A 111 -13.44 7.34 -11.69
CA PRO A 111 -14.61 6.62 -12.19
C PRO A 111 -15.15 7.09 -13.56
N TRP A 112 -14.35 7.73 -14.41
CA TRP A 112 -14.82 8.45 -15.61
C TRP A 112 -14.29 7.90 -16.95
N ASP A 113 -13.39 6.93 -16.98
CA ASP A 113 -12.82 6.40 -18.24
C ASP A 113 -13.53 5.14 -18.79
N GLU A 114 -14.65 4.71 -18.19
CA GLU A 114 -15.48 3.62 -18.74
C GLU A 114 -16.59 4.09 -19.71
N ASP A 115 -16.58 5.35 -20.16
CA ASP A 115 -17.65 5.89 -21.04
C ASP A 115 -17.17 6.60 -22.31
N ASP A 116 -15.95 6.35 -22.81
CA ASP A 116 -15.69 6.49 -24.26
C ASP A 116 -16.16 5.20 -24.96
N ALA A 117 -17.49 5.03 -24.95
CA ALA A 117 -18.20 3.98 -25.64
C ALA A 117 -17.72 3.88 -27.09
N GLU A 118 -17.22 2.69 -27.41
CA GLU A 118 -17.01 2.12 -28.74
C GLU A 118 -17.40 3.02 -29.93
N SER A 119 -16.36 3.55 -30.58
CA SER A 119 -16.19 3.58 -32.04
C SER A 119 -17.40 4.03 -32.87
N GLU A 120 -17.26 5.21 -33.47
CA GLU A 120 -17.88 5.50 -34.76
C GLU A 120 -17.60 4.35 -35.76
N ALA A 121 -18.62 3.57 -36.11
CA ALA A 121 -18.57 2.61 -37.20
C ALA A 121 -19.89 2.59 -37.99
N ALA A 122 -19.90 3.44 -39.01
CA ALA A 122 -20.61 3.37 -40.30
C ALA A 122 -22.15 3.50 -40.35
#